data_AF-A0A7H1E011-F1
#
_entry.id   AF-A0A7H1E011-F1
#
_cell.length_a   1.000
_cell.length_b   1.000
_cell.length_c   1.000
_cell.angle_alpha   90.00
_cell.angle_beta   90.00
_cell.angle_gamma   90.00
#
_symmetry.space_group_name_H-M   'P 1'
#
loop_
_entity.id
_entity.type
_entity.pdbx_description
1 polymer ?
#
loop_
_entity_poly.entity_id
_entity_poly.type
_entity_poly.pdbx_seq_one_letter_code
_entity_poly.pdbx_strand_id
1 'polypeptide(L)'
;MRFFTLFLVVFFLNSCGNEKLEKNYELDYDPNNEINLVTQTENGYQKVEIPGHILFYGHNKDFIITNQKPSDSIYKSEEDLVFKAMESKIFNTKFSTFWIITLNNDSIYGPLNKMEYFALRKSLKIPENLRLDNSTQRFYQTGQREDIEYYKPDFSVIDVRNLKGNMEKHTLKK
;
A
#
# COMPACT_ATOMS: atom_id res chain seq x y z
N MET A 1 -42.64 0.60 -31.29
CA MET A 1 -41.76 -0.04 -30.28
C MET A 1 -40.31 0.21 -30.67
N ARG A 2 -39.74 1.35 -30.28
CA ARG A 2 -38.39 1.78 -30.67
C ARG A 2 -37.71 2.52 -29.51
N PHE A 3 -37.53 1.89 -28.36
CA PHE A 3 -36.79 2.48 -27.23
C PHE A 3 -36.24 1.40 -26.30
N PHE A 4 -35.57 0.37 -26.83
CA PHE A 4 -34.99 -0.69 -25.97
C PHE A 4 -33.57 -1.11 -26.37
N THR A 5 -32.81 -0.21 -27.00
CA THR A 5 -31.45 -0.52 -27.47
C THR A 5 -30.46 0.61 -27.14
N LEU A 6 -30.65 1.31 -26.01
CA LEU A 6 -29.73 2.37 -25.56
C LEU A 6 -29.39 2.29 -24.06
N PHE A 7 -29.63 1.16 -23.39
CA PHE A 7 -29.34 1.02 -21.95
C PHE A 7 -28.17 0.08 -21.63
N LEU A 8 -27.58 -0.58 -22.64
CA LEU A 8 -26.57 -1.63 -22.44
C LEU A 8 -25.11 -1.17 -22.63
N VAL A 9 -24.89 0.10 -22.98
CA VAL A 9 -23.52 0.65 -23.24
C VAL A 9 -22.95 1.42 -22.04
N VAL A 10 -23.74 1.69 -21.00
CA VAL A 10 -23.29 2.51 -19.85
C VAL A 10 -22.49 1.71 -18.80
N PHE A 11 -22.48 0.37 -18.87
CA PHE A 11 -21.83 -0.47 -17.85
C PHE A 11 -20.34 -0.80 -18.11
N PHE A 12 -19.73 -0.30 -19.19
CA PHE A 12 -18.32 -0.58 -19.52
C PHE A 12 -17.34 0.56 -19.19
N LEU A 13 -17.76 1.60 -18.48
CA LEU A 13 -16.88 2.71 -18.07
C LEU A 13 -16.31 2.58 -16.65
N ASN A 14 -16.29 1.37 -16.08
CA ASN A 14 -15.39 1.11 -14.94
C ASN A 14 -13.97 1.01 -15.47
N SER A 15 -13.40 2.19 -15.75
CA SER A 15 -12.02 2.40 -16.17
C SER A 15 -11.07 1.73 -15.19
N CYS A 16 -10.06 1.05 -15.74
CA CYS A 16 -8.86 0.63 -15.04
C CYS A 16 -8.22 1.89 -14.43
N GLY A 17 -8.36 2.07 -13.11
CA GLY A 17 -7.86 3.23 -12.39
C GLY A 17 -7.21 2.77 -11.09
N ASN A 18 -6.25 3.55 -10.61
CA ASN A 18 -5.53 3.25 -9.38
C ASN A 18 -6.44 3.30 -8.15
N GLU A 19 -6.06 2.57 -7.10
CA GLU A 19 -6.79 2.61 -5.83
C GLU A 19 -6.59 3.99 -5.19
N LYS A 20 -7.66 4.81 -5.20
CA LYS A 20 -7.66 6.13 -4.58
C LYS A 20 -7.70 5.99 -3.07
N LEU A 21 -6.80 6.70 -2.39
CA LEU A 21 -6.77 6.77 -0.93
C LEU A 21 -7.53 8.01 -0.45
N GLU A 22 -6.80 9.12 -0.29
CA GLU A 22 -7.31 10.39 0.21
C GLU A 22 -6.77 11.53 -0.66
N LYS A 23 -7.54 12.61 -0.77
CA LYS A 23 -7.20 13.77 -1.62
C LYS A 23 -6.92 13.31 -3.07
N ASN A 24 -5.69 13.44 -3.55
CA ASN A 24 -5.23 13.02 -4.87
C ASN A 24 -4.12 11.94 -4.80
N TYR A 25 -3.97 11.29 -3.64
CA TYR A 25 -3.03 10.20 -3.46
C TYR A 25 -3.66 8.87 -3.91
N GLU A 26 -2.88 8.10 -4.66
CA GLU A 26 -3.29 6.83 -5.25
C GLU A 26 -2.19 5.79 -5.08
N LEU A 27 -2.56 4.52 -4.96
CA LEU A 27 -1.61 3.41 -5.07
C LEU A 27 -1.43 3.05 -6.54
N ASP A 28 -0.19 3.14 -7.02
CA ASP A 28 0.19 2.76 -8.37
C ASP A 28 0.86 1.40 -8.37
N TYR A 29 0.22 0.45 -9.06
CA TYR A 29 0.71 -0.92 -9.19
C TYR A 29 1.50 -1.00 -10.49
N ASP A 30 2.82 -0.96 -10.38
CA ASP A 30 3.69 -0.99 -11.56
C ASP A 30 3.79 -2.43 -12.12
N PRO A 31 4.23 -2.59 -13.39
CA PRO A 31 4.41 -3.91 -14.00
C PRO A 31 5.47 -4.81 -13.34
N ASN A 32 6.34 -4.26 -12.50
CA ASN A 32 7.35 -4.97 -11.71
C ASN A 32 6.84 -5.34 -10.31
N ASN A 33 5.52 -5.21 -10.06
CA ASN A 33 4.86 -5.36 -8.77
C ASN A 33 5.41 -4.43 -7.67
N GLU A 34 6.10 -3.34 -8.03
CA GLU A 34 6.31 -2.24 -7.11
C GLU A 34 4.97 -1.52 -6.89
N ILE A 35 4.77 -1.07 -5.66
CA ILE A 35 3.50 -0.48 -5.24
C ILE A 35 3.81 0.88 -4.66
N ASN A 36 3.82 1.87 -5.54
CA ASN A 36 4.19 3.24 -5.23
C ASN A 36 2.99 3.99 -4.66
N LEU A 37 3.26 5.01 -3.85
CA LEU A 37 2.27 6.04 -3.57
C LEU A 37 2.53 7.21 -4.51
N VAL A 38 1.52 7.59 -5.28
CA VAL A 38 1.64 8.63 -6.31
C VAL A 38 0.59 9.72 -6.11
N THR A 39 0.86 10.89 -6.68
CA THR A 39 -0.12 11.96 -6.88
C THR A 39 -0.27 12.29 -8.37
N GLN A 40 -1.46 12.70 -8.78
CA GLN A 40 -1.69 13.20 -10.14
C GLN A 40 -1.24 14.66 -10.26
N THR A 41 -0.46 14.96 -11.29
CA THR A 41 -0.06 16.33 -11.66
C THR A 41 -1.09 16.99 -12.57
N GLU A 42 -1.08 18.32 -12.67
CA GLU A 42 -2.01 19.09 -13.50
C GLU A 42 -2.01 18.68 -14.99
N ASN A 43 -0.89 18.12 -15.46
CA ASN A 43 -0.70 17.70 -16.85
C ASN A 43 -1.07 16.22 -17.09
N GLY A 44 -1.64 15.54 -16.09
CA GLY A 44 -2.04 14.13 -16.17
C GLY A 44 -0.89 13.11 -16.00
N TYR A 45 0.32 13.57 -15.65
CA TYR A 45 1.41 12.69 -15.24
C TYR A 45 1.30 12.33 -13.76
N GLN A 46 1.84 11.18 -13.38
CA GLN A 46 1.99 10.80 -11.97
C GLN A 46 3.32 11.31 -11.41
N LYS A 47 3.29 11.80 -10.18
CA LYS A 47 4.46 12.09 -9.37
C LYS A 47 4.56 11.02 -8.29
N VAL A 48 5.71 10.35 -8.22
CA VAL A 48 6.00 9.37 -7.16
C VAL A 48 6.34 10.12 -5.87
N GLU A 49 5.54 9.90 -4.83
CA GLU A 49 5.73 10.50 -3.51
C GLU A 49 6.45 9.53 -2.56
N ILE A 50 6.08 8.25 -2.64
CA ILE A 50 6.78 7.17 -1.94
C ILE A 50 7.06 6.08 -2.98
N PRO A 51 8.34 5.86 -3.36
CA PRO A 51 8.70 4.82 -4.31
C PRO A 51 8.65 3.42 -3.66
N GLY A 52 8.85 2.37 -4.43
CA GLY A 52 9.14 1.02 -3.95
C GLY A 52 7.94 0.25 -3.39
N HIS A 53 8.21 -0.81 -2.65
CA HIS A 53 7.21 -1.85 -2.34
C HIS A 53 6.43 -1.54 -1.06
N ILE A 54 5.37 -0.73 -1.15
CA ILE A 54 4.44 -0.48 -0.02
C ILE A 54 3.72 -1.80 0.30
N LEU A 55 3.90 -2.31 1.52
CA LEU A 55 3.30 -3.57 1.98
C LEU A 55 1.98 -3.36 2.74
N PHE A 56 1.97 -2.35 3.59
CA PHE A 56 0.84 -2.02 4.44
C PHE A 56 0.64 -0.53 4.48
N TYR A 57 -0.61 -0.11 4.55
CA TYR A 57 -0.97 1.29 4.64
C TYR A 57 -2.21 1.48 5.52
N GLY A 58 -2.42 2.71 5.93
CA GLY A 58 -3.63 3.17 6.58
C GLY A 58 -3.81 4.64 6.27
N HIS A 59 -5.04 5.11 6.24
CA HIS A 59 -5.32 6.51 5.96
C HIS A 59 -6.58 7.00 6.67
N ASN A 60 -6.66 8.30 6.81
CA ASN A 60 -7.88 9.03 7.11
C ASN A 60 -7.80 10.41 6.44
N LYS A 61 -8.81 11.25 6.64
CA LYS A 61 -8.86 12.61 6.07
C LYS A 61 -7.66 13.52 6.39
N ASP A 62 -6.85 13.20 7.40
CA ASP A 62 -5.75 14.04 7.88
C ASP A 62 -4.37 13.45 7.55
N PHE A 63 -4.25 12.13 7.44
CA PHE A 63 -2.98 11.42 7.29
C PHE A 63 -3.04 10.21 6.36
N ILE A 64 -1.91 9.93 5.70
CA ILE A 64 -1.59 8.61 5.14
C ILE A 64 -0.35 8.08 5.87
N ILE A 65 -0.39 6.82 6.27
CA ILE A 65 0.73 6.12 6.91
C ILE A 65 1.05 4.86 6.11
N THR A 66 2.34 4.55 5.94
CA THR A 66 2.75 3.36 5.18
C THR A 66 3.90 2.63 5.86
N ASN A 67 3.99 1.33 5.57
CA ASN A 67 5.17 0.51 5.77
C ASN A 67 5.63 -0.03 4.41
N GLN A 68 6.91 0.20 4.13
CA GLN A 68 7.52 -0.01 2.82
C GLN A 68 8.73 -0.96 2.96
N LYS A 69 8.94 -1.81 1.96
CA LYS A 69 10.23 -2.43 1.69
C LYS A 69 10.96 -1.59 0.63
N PRO A 70 11.99 -0.82 1.01
CA PRO A 70 12.68 0.08 0.08
C PRO A 70 13.56 -0.72 -0.89
N SER A 71 13.06 -0.96 -2.11
CA SER A 71 13.71 -1.78 -3.15
C SER A 71 15.15 -1.33 -3.41
N ASP A 72 15.37 -0.02 -3.52
CA ASP A 72 16.65 0.65 -3.75
C ASP A 72 17.72 0.36 -2.68
N SER A 73 17.28 0.09 -1.45
CA SER A 73 18.13 -0.25 -0.32
C SER A 73 18.34 -1.76 -0.17
N ILE A 74 17.56 -2.58 -0.88
CA ILE A 74 17.55 -4.05 -0.78
C ILE A 74 18.39 -4.67 -1.90
N TYR A 75 18.31 -4.13 -3.12
CA TYR A 75 19.15 -4.52 -4.24
C TYR A 75 19.50 -3.29 -5.07
N LYS A 76 20.67 -3.31 -5.70
CA LYS A 76 21.10 -2.25 -6.60
C LYS A 76 20.55 -2.50 -8.01
N SER A 77 20.30 -1.42 -8.74
CA SER A 77 19.91 -1.47 -10.16
C SER A 77 20.92 -2.21 -11.05
N GLU A 78 22.19 -2.25 -10.63
CA GLU A 78 23.30 -2.91 -11.33
C GLU A 78 23.27 -4.43 -11.24
N GLU A 79 22.39 -5.02 -10.41
CA GLU A 79 22.38 -6.46 -10.15
C GLU A 79 21.64 -7.29 -11.23
N ASP A 80 21.08 -6.66 -12.27
CA ASP A 80 20.37 -7.30 -13.41
C ASP A 80 19.48 -8.48 -12.98
N LEU A 81 18.73 -8.29 -11.89
CA LEU A 81 17.93 -9.35 -11.30
C LEU A 81 16.67 -9.61 -12.11
N VAL A 82 16.36 -10.88 -12.35
CA VAL A 82 15.03 -11.26 -12.83
C VAL A 82 13.99 -11.05 -11.74
N PHE A 83 12.74 -10.78 -12.13
CA PHE A 83 11.62 -10.47 -11.25
C PHE A 83 11.52 -11.37 -9.99
N LYS A 84 11.60 -12.71 -10.14
CA LYS A 84 11.54 -13.63 -9.00
C LYS A 84 12.67 -13.44 -7.99
N ALA A 85 13.85 -13.04 -8.44
CA ALA A 85 14.99 -12.77 -7.57
C ALA A 85 14.81 -11.44 -6.82
N MET A 86 14.25 -10.42 -7.48
CA MET A 86 13.90 -9.14 -6.83
C MET A 86 12.87 -9.36 -5.72
N GLU A 87 11.76 -10.05 -6.03
CA GLU A 87 10.74 -10.40 -5.03
C GLU A 87 11.36 -11.16 -3.86
N SER A 88 12.13 -12.23 -4.14
CA SER A 88 12.77 -13.02 -3.09
C SER A 88 13.64 -12.16 -2.16
N LYS A 89 14.41 -11.20 -2.69
CA LYS A 89 15.20 -10.29 -1.85
C LYS A 89 14.33 -9.35 -1.01
N ILE A 90 13.32 -8.72 -1.63
CA ILE A 90 12.38 -7.82 -0.96
C ILE A 90 11.69 -8.50 0.22
N PHE A 91 11.24 -9.74 0.03
CA PHE A 91 10.47 -10.44 1.04
C PHE A 91 11.32 -11.14 2.10
N ASN A 92 12.55 -11.56 1.75
CA ASN A 92 13.47 -12.16 2.72
C ASN A 92 14.14 -11.13 3.63
N THR A 93 14.16 -9.85 3.25
CA THR A 93 14.68 -8.81 4.13
C THR A 93 13.74 -8.55 5.31
N LYS A 94 14.30 -8.46 6.51
CA LYS A 94 13.56 -7.97 7.69
C LYS A 94 13.48 -6.46 7.75
N PHE A 95 14.32 -5.78 6.96
CA PHE A 95 14.35 -4.33 6.90
C PHE A 95 13.05 -3.80 6.27
N SER A 96 12.50 -2.75 6.86
CA SER A 96 11.37 -2.00 6.31
C SER A 96 11.40 -0.60 6.89
N THR A 97 10.89 0.35 6.12
CA THR A 97 10.81 1.76 6.48
C THR A 97 9.35 2.17 6.64
N PHE A 98 9.13 3.28 7.33
CA PHE A 98 7.81 3.86 7.52
C PHE A 98 7.75 5.25 6.92
N TRP A 99 6.56 5.64 6.51
CA TRP A 99 6.28 6.99 6.03
C TRP A 99 5.02 7.54 6.66
N ILE A 100 4.98 8.85 6.81
CA ILE A 100 3.81 9.61 7.25
C ILE A 100 3.61 10.76 6.27
N ILE A 101 2.38 10.96 5.82
CA ILE A 101 1.97 12.12 5.02
C ILE A 101 0.91 12.88 5.79
N THR A 102 1.04 14.19 5.89
CA THR A 102 0.02 15.10 6.42
C THR A 102 -0.72 15.76 5.28
N LEU A 103 -2.01 15.45 5.14
CA LEU A 103 -2.81 15.84 3.96
C LEU A 103 -3.19 17.32 3.93
N ASN A 104 -3.13 17.99 5.10
CA ASN A 104 -3.44 19.40 5.24
C ASN A 104 -2.44 20.32 4.52
N ASN A 105 -1.18 19.90 4.38
CA ASN A 105 -0.09 20.69 3.82
C ASN A 105 0.83 19.88 2.90
N ASP A 106 0.44 18.65 2.55
CA ASP A 106 1.21 17.71 1.73
C ASP A 106 2.65 17.47 2.20
N SER A 107 2.90 17.55 3.52
CA SER A 107 4.22 17.21 4.04
C SER A 107 4.41 15.70 4.10
N ILE A 108 5.55 15.24 3.61
CA ILE A 108 5.94 13.83 3.55
C ILE A 108 7.13 13.63 4.48
N TYR A 109 7.02 12.64 5.37
CA TYR A 109 8.04 12.31 6.35
C TYR A 109 8.49 10.86 6.17
N GLY A 110 9.73 10.69 5.72
CA GLY A 110 10.40 9.41 5.63
C GLY A 110 11.61 9.44 4.70
N PRO A 111 12.26 8.28 4.50
CA PRO A 111 11.97 7.00 5.15
C PRO A 111 12.33 7.03 6.66
N LEU A 112 11.47 6.48 7.52
CA LEU A 112 11.67 6.43 8.96
C LEU A 112 11.96 5.00 9.43
N ASN A 113 12.83 4.85 10.43
CA ASN A 113 12.88 3.62 11.21
C ASN A 113 11.71 3.58 12.22
N LYS A 114 11.54 2.43 12.89
CA LYS A 114 10.42 2.20 13.82
C LYS A 114 10.37 3.19 14.99
N MET A 115 11.51 3.52 15.58
CA MET A 115 11.56 4.46 16.72
C MET A 115 11.20 5.88 16.27
N GLU A 116 11.76 6.31 15.13
CA GLU A 116 11.45 7.61 14.51
C GLU A 116 9.98 7.72 14.14
N TYR A 117 9.41 6.66 13.56
CA TYR A 117 7.99 6.60 13.22
C TYR A 117 7.11 6.82 14.45
N PHE A 118 7.32 6.07 15.54
CA PHE A 118 6.51 6.24 16.74
C PHE A 118 6.71 7.60 17.41
N ALA A 119 7.94 8.13 17.42
CA ALA A 119 8.22 9.47 17.94
C ALA A 119 7.49 10.55 17.12
N LEU A 120 7.55 10.45 15.79
CA LEU A 120 6.91 11.41 14.90
C LEU A 120 5.38 11.30 14.94
N ARG A 121 4.82 10.09 14.98
CA ARG A 121 3.37 9.88 15.19
C ARG A 121 2.87 10.61 16.44
N LYS A 122 3.61 10.50 17.55
CA LYS A 122 3.29 11.18 18.80
C LYS A 122 3.35 12.70 18.65
N SER A 123 4.40 13.20 17.99
CA SER A 123 4.61 14.64 17.76
C SER A 123 3.50 15.26 16.88
N LEU A 124 3.12 14.56 15.81
CA LEU A 124 2.06 14.94 14.88
C LEU A 124 0.64 14.65 15.43
N LYS A 125 0.53 14.09 16.64
CA LYS A 125 -0.75 13.71 17.28
C LYS A 125 -1.62 12.81 16.39
N ILE A 126 -0.98 11.86 15.71
CA ILE A 126 -1.70 10.90 14.87
C ILE A 126 -2.60 10.03 15.75
N PRO A 127 -3.90 9.90 15.44
CA PRO A 127 -4.83 9.12 16.25
C PRO A 127 -4.35 7.67 16.47
N GLU A 128 -4.50 7.14 17.68
CA GLU A 128 -4.10 5.76 18.01
C GLU A 128 -4.91 4.70 17.26
N ASN A 129 -6.12 5.05 16.82
CA ASN A 129 -6.97 4.21 16.00
C ASN A 129 -6.59 4.22 14.51
N LEU A 130 -5.77 5.17 14.03
CA LEU A 130 -5.23 5.14 12.68
C LEU A 130 -4.05 4.17 12.62
N ARG A 131 -4.28 2.98 12.05
CA ARG A 131 -3.33 1.86 12.02
C ARG A 131 -2.99 1.46 10.59
N LEU A 132 -1.94 0.65 10.42
CA LEU A 132 -1.66 -0.02 9.14
C LEU A 132 -2.64 -1.19 8.98
N ASP A 133 -3.86 -0.88 8.57
CA ASP A 133 -5.02 -1.77 8.51
C ASP A 133 -5.44 -2.15 7.06
N ASN A 134 -4.65 -1.77 6.08
CA ASN A 134 -4.76 -2.25 4.71
C ASN A 134 -3.44 -2.91 4.29
N SER A 135 -3.54 -3.92 3.44
CA SER A 135 -2.37 -4.57 2.84
C SER A 135 -2.51 -4.55 1.34
N THR A 136 -1.38 -4.38 0.65
CA THR A 136 -1.28 -4.50 -0.79
C THR A 136 -1.05 -5.95 -1.24
N GLN A 137 -0.85 -6.87 -0.28
CA GLN A 137 -0.59 -8.27 -0.53
C GLN A 137 -1.88 -9.10 -0.42
N ARG A 138 -2.22 -9.78 -1.51
CA ARG A 138 -3.46 -10.56 -1.64
C ARG A 138 -3.63 -11.65 -0.56
N PHE A 139 -2.53 -12.23 -0.08
CA PHE A 139 -2.59 -13.29 0.94
C PHE A 139 -3.06 -12.77 2.30
N TYR A 140 -2.75 -11.52 2.66
CA TYR A 140 -3.29 -10.87 3.86
C TYR A 140 -4.73 -10.38 3.67
N GLN A 141 -5.16 -10.14 2.44
CA GLN A 141 -6.52 -9.68 2.14
C GLN A 141 -7.55 -10.83 2.06
N THR A 142 -7.17 -12.00 1.53
CA THR A 142 -8.15 -13.05 1.18
C THR A 142 -7.77 -14.44 1.68
N GLY A 143 -6.62 -14.61 2.34
CA GLY A 143 -6.25 -15.85 3.04
C GLY A 143 -6.19 -17.12 2.16
N GLN A 144 -5.76 -17.02 0.90
CA GLN A 144 -5.78 -18.14 -0.06
C GLN A 144 -4.59 -18.12 -1.03
N ARG A 145 -3.37 -18.19 -0.49
CA ARG A 145 -2.16 -18.40 -1.30
C ARG A 145 -1.34 -19.51 -0.64
N GLU A 146 -1.42 -20.72 -1.20
CA GLU A 146 -0.61 -21.87 -0.80
C GLU A 146 0.75 -21.90 -1.52
N ASP A 147 0.97 -20.97 -2.43
CA ASP A 147 2.05 -20.99 -3.42
C ASP A 147 3.25 -20.11 -3.07
N ILE A 148 3.15 -19.20 -2.08
CA ILE A 148 4.29 -18.34 -1.72
C ILE A 148 4.47 -18.15 -0.22
N GLU A 149 5.63 -18.55 0.26
CA GLU A 149 6.15 -18.36 1.62
C GLU A 149 6.55 -16.90 1.86
N TYR A 150 5.65 -16.09 2.42
CA TYR A 150 5.96 -14.73 2.87
C TYR A 150 5.71 -14.61 4.38
N TYR A 151 6.77 -14.62 5.17
CA TYR A 151 6.67 -14.88 6.61
C TYR A 151 7.13 -13.71 7.48
N LYS A 152 6.20 -13.29 8.36
CA LYS A 152 6.35 -12.51 9.62
C LYS A 152 6.26 -10.99 9.49
N PRO A 153 5.04 -10.41 9.46
CA PRO A 153 4.87 -8.98 9.70
C PRO A 153 5.27 -8.63 11.13
N ASP A 154 5.69 -7.38 11.36
CA ASP A 154 5.93 -6.87 12.71
C ASP A 154 4.59 -6.61 13.41
N PHE A 155 4.15 -7.57 14.23
CA PHE A 155 2.86 -7.52 14.93
C PHE A 155 2.73 -6.38 15.95
N SER A 156 3.83 -5.73 16.32
CA SER A 156 3.75 -4.53 17.16
C SER A 156 3.34 -3.27 16.37
N VAL A 157 3.34 -3.34 15.04
CA VAL A 157 2.91 -2.25 14.16
C VAL A 157 1.68 -2.65 13.34
N ILE A 158 1.61 -3.91 12.90
CA ILE A 158 0.58 -4.43 12.00
C ILE A 158 -0.18 -5.58 12.68
N ASP A 159 -1.46 -5.39 12.99
CA ASP A 159 -2.32 -6.51 13.39
C ASP A 159 -3.05 -7.04 12.17
N VAL A 160 -2.56 -8.17 11.64
CA VAL A 160 -3.09 -8.77 10.41
C VAL A 160 -4.59 -9.08 10.49
N ARG A 161 -5.15 -9.29 11.68
CA ARG A 161 -6.59 -9.58 11.86
C ARG A 161 -7.46 -8.36 11.60
N ASN A 162 -6.91 -7.17 11.81
CA ASN A 162 -7.60 -5.91 11.55
C ASN A 162 -7.45 -5.47 10.08
N LEU A 163 -6.72 -6.23 9.25
CA LEU A 163 -6.56 -5.88 7.84
C LEU A 163 -7.88 -6.04 7.09
N LYS A 164 -8.25 -5.01 6.32
CA LYS A 164 -9.41 -5.03 5.43
C LYS A 164 -9.34 -6.24 4.49
N GLY A 165 -10.45 -6.98 4.40
CA GLY A 165 -10.55 -8.26 3.67
C GLY A 165 -10.26 -9.51 4.53
N ASN A 166 -9.47 -9.40 5.60
CA ASN A 166 -9.10 -10.58 6.40
C ASN A 166 -10.17 -11.01 7.42
N MET A 167 -11.13 -10.12 7.76
CA MET A 167 -12.13 -10.38 8.80
C MET A 167 -13.20 -11.43 8.43
N GLU A 168 -13.48 -11.64 7.14
CA GLU A 168 -14.57 -12.53 6.70
C GLU A 168 -14.24 -14.03 6.84
N LYS A 169 -12.96 -14.42 6.83
CA LYS A 169 -12.56 -15.85 6.89
C LYS A 169 -12.25 -16.38 8.29
N HIS A 170 -11.90 -15.52 9.24
CA HIS A 170 -11.56 -15.95 10.61
C HIS A 170 -12.76 -16.01 11.56
N THR A 171 -13.92 -15.46 11.18
CA THR A 171 -15.19 -15.61 11.91
C THR A 171 -15.92 -16.92 11.60
N LEU A 172 -15.52 -17.65 10.55
CA LEU A 172 -16.16 -18.89 10.08
C LEU A 172 -15.54 -20.18 10.64
N LYS A 173 -14.57 -20.09 11.55
CA LYS A 173 -14.05 -21.25 12.30
C LYS A 173 -14.41 -21.11 13.78
N LYS A 174 -15.62 -21.52 14.13
CA LYS A 174 -16.00 -21.95 15.48
C LYS A 174 -16.33 -23.42 15.45
#